data_AF-A0A353F4W9-F1
#
_entry.id   AF-A0A353F4W9-F1
#
_cell.length_a   1.000
_cell.length_b   1.000
_cell.length_c   1.000
_cell.angle_alpha   90.00
_cell.angle_beta   90.00
_cell.angle_gamma   90.00
#
_symmetry.space_group_name_H-M   'P 1'
#
loop_
_entity.id
_entity.type
_entity.pdbx_description
1 polymer ?
#
loop_
_entity_poly.entity_id
_entity_poly.type
_entity_poly.pdbx_seq_one_letter_code
_entity_poly.pdbx_strand_id
1 'polypeptide(L)'
;VIKRAFQLALGRAPTPNETLIFLEAWRTATSDESKLSPKNSPLPNSIMRTVRAEKTGEFYTFKEFLPASKLYTADLDRSQCNARIRGLSHLCLVIFNSNELAYLN
;
A
#
# COMPACT_ATOMS: atom_id res chain seq x y z
N VAL A 1 -16.29 -11.27 -0.60
CA VAL A 1 -15.01 -10.54 -0.65
C VAL A 1 -13.83 -11.47 -0.43
N ILE A 2 -13.71 -12.14 0.73
CA ILE A 2 -12.58 -13.05 1.03
C ILE A 2 -12.37 -14.13 -0.04
N LYS A 3 -13.45 -14.84 -0.44
CA LYS A 3 -13.38 -15.82 -1.54
C LYS A 3 -12.75 -15.24 -2.82
N ARG A 4 -13.11 -14.01 -3.19
CA ARG A 4 -12.60 -13.35 -4.38
C ARG A 4 -11.13 -12.95 -4.22
N ALA A 5 -10.72 -12.50 -3.04
CA ALA A 5 -9.31 -12.19 -2.75
C ALA A 5 -8.42 -13.43 -2.90
N PHE A 6 -8.84 -14.57 -2.33
CA PHE A 6 -8.13 -15.86 -2.50
C PHE A 6 -8.05 -16.29 -3.96
N GLN A 7 -9.16 -16.19 -4.71
CA GLN A 7 -9.17 -16.56 -6.13
C GLN A 7 -8.22 -15.68 -6.96
N LEU A 8 -8.17 -14.38 -6.67
CA LEU A 8 -7.31 -13.45 -7.41
C LEU A 8 -5.82 -13.61 -7.07
N ALA A 9 -5.49 -13.89 -5.80
CA ALA A 9 -4.11 -13.92 -5.35
C ALA A 9 -3.48 -15.32 -5.39
N LEU A 10 -4.28 -16.37 -5.15
CA LEU A 10 -3.80 -17.75 -4.97
C LEU A 10 -4.41 -18.74 -5.99
N GLY A 11 -5.34 -18.30 -6.84
CA GLY A 11 -5.96 -19.16 -7.85
C GLY A 11 -6.94 -20.22 -7.30
N ARG A 12 -7.21 -20.23 -5.99
CA ARG A 12 -8.13 -21.18 -5.34
C ARG A 12 -9.17 -20.50 -4.45
N ALA A 13 -10.17 -21.25 -4.00
CA ALA A 13 -11.06 -20.81 -2.93
C ALA A 13 -10.38 -21.01 -1.55
N PRO A 14 -10.73 -20.19 -0.55
CA PRO A 14 -10.32 -20.45 0.82
C PRO A 14 -11.02 -21.72 1.33
N THR A 15 -10.33 -22.46 2.19
CA THR A 15 -10.94 -23.52 3.00
C THR A 15 -11.96 -22.92 3.98
N PRO A 16 -12.86 -23.74 4.56
CA PRO A 16 -13.79 -23.27 5.59
C PRO A 16 -13.08 -22.63 6.79
N ASN A 17 -11.95 -23.20 7.23
CA ASN A 17 -11.17 -22.68 8.35
C ASN A 17 -10.51 -21.34 8.01
N GLU A 18 -9.86 -21.22 6.84
CA GLU A 18 -9.30 -19.94 6.38
C GLU A 18 -10.38 -18.87 6.26
N THR A 19 -11.58 -19.22 5.79
CA THR A 19 -12.70 -18.28 5.68
C THR A 19 -13.06 -17.69 7.05
N LEU A 20 -13.17 -18.53 8.08
CA LEU A 20 -13.48 -18.08 9.44
C LEU A 20 -12.38 -17.19 10.02
N ILE A 21 -11.12 -17.62 9.90
CA ILE A 21 -9.95 -16.87 10.37
C ILE A 21 -9.89 -15.49 9.70
N PHE A 22 -10.05 -15.43 8.37
CA PHE A 22 -10.01 -14.18 7.63
C PHE A 22 -11.20 -13.28 7.94
N LEU A 23 -12.40 -13.82 8.18
CA LEU A 23 -13.56 -13.01 8.58
C LEU A 23 -13.34 -12.35 9.93
N GLU A 24 -12.82 -13.09 10.91
CA GLU A 24 -12.52 -12.55 12.22
C GLU A 24 -11.40 -11.50 12.16
N ALA A 25 -10.30 -11.81 11.46
CA ALA A 25 -9.21 -10.88 11.25
C ALA A 25 -9.67 -9.58 10.55
N TRP A 26 -10.57 -9.70 9.55
CA TRP A 26 -11.11 -8.51 8.88
C TRP A 26 -11.95 -7.64 9.82
N ARG A 27 -12.77 -8.27 10.67
CA ARG A 27 -13.59 -7.56 11.67
C ARG A 27 -12.70 -6.79 12.63
N THR A 28 -11.65 -7.43 13.14
CA THR A 28 -10.67 -6.80 14.04
C THR A 28 -9.95 -5.64 13.34
N ALA A 29 -9.38 -5.88 12.15
CA ALA A 29 -8.68 -4.84 11.39
C ALA A 29 -9.59 -3.66 11.03
N THR A 30 -10.86 -3.92 10.70
CA THR A 30 -11.85 -2.85 10.44
C THR A 30 -12.13 -2.03 11.70
N SER A 31 -12.26 -2.67 12.86
CA SER A 31 -12.46 -2.00 14.14
C SER A 31 -11.26 -1.12 14.51
N ASP A 32 -10.05 -1.62 14.33
CA ASP A 32 -8.84 -0.84 14.62
C ASP A 32 -8.64 0.32 13.65
N GLU A 33 -8.86 0.08 12.35
CA GLU A 33 -8.83 1.13 11.34
C GLU A 33 -9.90 2.20 11.58
N SER A 34 -11.05 1.87 12.16
CA SER A 34 -12.11 2.84 12.45
C SER A 34 -11.71 3.92 13.46
N LYS A 35 -10.70 3.61 14.30
CA LYS A 35 -10.14 4.53 15.30
C LYS A 35 -9.10 5.48 14.69
N LEU A 36 -8.70 5.24 13.44
CA LEU A 36 -7.63 5.99 12.76
C LEU A 36 -8.20 7.03 11.81
N SER A 37 -7.48 8.15 11.70
CA SER A 37 -7.73 9.21 10.71
C SER A 37 -6.47 9.42 9.85
N PRO A 38 -6.28 8.61 8.80
CA PRO A 38 -5.12 8.75 7.91
C PRO A 38 -5.13 10.11 7.22
N LYS A 39 -3.98 10.77 7.17
CA LYS A 39 -3.81 12.04 6.47
C LYS A 39 -3.44 11.78 5.01
N ASN A 40 -4.00 12.58 4.12
CA ASN A 40 -3.60 12.59 2.72
C ASN A 40 -2.15 13.09 2.60
N SER A 41 -1.34 12.42 1.79
CA SER A 41 0.04 12.78 1.50
C SER A 41 0.24 12.89 -0.02
N PRO A 42 -0.11 14.03 -0.64
CA PRO A 42 0.05 14.22 -2.06
C PRO A 42 1.53 14.25 -2.47
N LEU A 43 1.82 13.87 -3.72
CA LEU A 43 3.17 13.99 -4.27
C LEU A 43 3.62 15.46 -4.29
N PRO A 44 4.88 15.74 -3.92
CA PRO A 44 5.40 17.10 -3.99
C PRO A 44 5.61 17.53 -5.44
N ASN A 45 5.40 18.81 -5.72
CA ASN A 45 5.69 19.41 -7.04
C ASN A 45 7.15 19.87 -7.19
N SER A 46 7.93 19.80 -6.11
CA SER A 46 9.34 20.16 -6.09
C SER A 46 10.03 19.54 -4.89
N ILE A 47 11.31 19.25 -5.02
CA ILE A 47 12.17 18.78 -3.92
C ILE A 47 13.44 19.62 -3.83
N MET A 48 14.04 19.65 -2.63
CA MET A 48 15.37 20.23 -2.46
C MET A 48 16.41 19.15 -2.72
N ARG A 49 17.35 19.41 -3.63
CA ARG A 49 18.48 18.52 -3.89
C ARG A 49 19.78 19.20 -3.50
N THR A 50 20.64 18.45 -2.83
CA THR A 50 22.02 18.83 -2.58
C THR A 50 22.92 17.95 -3.43
N VAL A 51 23.76 18.57 -4.24
CA VAL A 51 24.69 17.88 -5.13
C VAL A 51 26.08 18.48 -5.00
N ARG A 52 27.10 17.73 -5.44
CA ARG A 52 28.48 18.21 -5.51
C ARG A 52 28.74 18.79 -6.90
N ALA A 53 29.24 20.01 -6.97
CA ALA A 53 29.65 20.65 -8.21
C ALA A 53 30.86 19.92 -8.82
N GLU A 54 30.75 19.57 -10.10
CA GLU A 54 31.77 18.80 -10.82
C GLU A 54 33.12 19.52 -10.88
N LYS A 55 33.10 20.85 -11.04
CA LYS A 55 34.33 21.65 -11.22
C LYS A 55 35.00 22.06 -9.92
N THR A 56 34.22 22.40 -8.88
CA THR A 56 34.76 22.92 -7.61
C THR A 56 34.81 21.86 -6.51
N GLY A 57 34.07 20.76 -6.66
CA GLY A 57 33.93 19.74 -5.63
C GLY A 57 33.10 20.18 -4.42
N GLU A 58 32.55 21.39 -4.42
CA GLU A 58 31.73 21.96 -3.34
C GLU A 58 30.28 21.49 -3.43
N PHE A 59 29.59 21.46 -2.29
CA PHE A 59 28.16 21.17 -2.27
C PHE A 59 27.33 22.42 -2.53
N TYR A 60 26.30 22.28 -3.35
CA TYR A 60 25.27 23.31 -3.48
C TYR A 60 23.89 22.66 -3.46
N THR A 61 22.91 23.46 -3.06
CA THR A 61 21.51 23.03 -2.93
C THR A 61 20.64 23.83 -3.88
N PHE A 62 19.75 23.16 -4.59
CA PHE A 62 18.79 23.79 -5.50
C PHE A 62 17.41 23.15 -5.38
N LYS A 63 16.39 23.92 -5.77
CA LYS A 63 15.02 23.44 -5.86
C LYS A 63 14.81 22.79 -7.22
N GLU A 64 14.61 21.49 -7.23
CA GLU A 64 14.22 20.75 -8.43
C GLU A 64 12.69 20.74 -8.56
N PHE A 65 12.17 21.13 -9.72
CA PHE A 65 10.75 21.02 -10.02
C PHE A 65 10.44 19.63 -10.59
N LEU A 66 9.32 19.05 -10.18
CA LEU A 66 8.88 17.71 -10.60
C LEU A 66 7.65 17.83 -11.52
N PRO A 67 7.80 18.18 -12.82
CA PRO A 67 6.64 18.38 -13.70
C PRO A 67 5.80 17.11 -13.88
N ALA A 68 6.42 15.93 -13.78
CA ALA A 68 5.74 14.65 -13.86
C ALA A 68 4.71 14.43 -12.73
N SER A 69 4.88 15.05 -11.55
CA SER A 69 3.91 14.93 -10.44
C SER A 69 2.55 15.51 -10.81
N LYS A 70 2.50 16.48 -11.73
CA LYS A 70 1.25 17.11 -12.19
C LYS A 70 0.44 16.24 -13.14
N LEU A 71 1.10 15.32 -13.84
CA LEU A 71 0.48 14.41 -14.80
C LEU A 71 0.16 13.05 -14.16
N TYR A 72 0.70 12.79 -12.98
CA TYR A 72 0.49 11.55 -12.26
C TYR A 72 -0.92 11.46 -11.68
N THR A 73 -1.65 10.41 -12.06
CA THR A 73 -2.92 10.03 -11.43
C THR A 73 -2.63 8.89 -10.47
N ALA A 74 -2.68 9.16 -9.18
CA ALA A 74 -2.48 8.16 -8.14
C ALA A 74 -3.69 7.23 -8.03
N ASP A 75 -3.45 5.98 -7.64
CA ASP A 75 -4.50 5.13 -7.10
C ASP A 75 -5.06 5.72 -5.79
N LEU A 76 -6.14 5.11 -5.28
CA LEU A 76 -6.75 5.48 -4.01
C LEU A 76 -5.71 5.47 -2.87
N ASP A 77 -5.54 6.63 -2.24
CA ASP A 77 -4.74 6.77 -1.03
C ASP A 77 -5.48 6.17 0.18
N ARG A 78 -4.71 5.83 1.21
CA ARG A 78 -5.25 5.31 2.47
C ARG A 78 -6.26 6.27 3.11
N SER A 79 -6.06 7.59 3.01
CA SER A 79 -6.99 8.61 3.53
C SER A 79 -8.31 8.68 2.75
N GLN A 80 -8.34 8.19 1.51
CA GLN A 80 -9.53 8.16 0.66
C GLN A 80 -10.38 6.90 0.85
N CYS A 81 -9.87 5.91 1.59
CA CYS A 81 -10.53 4.64 1.84
C CYS A 81 -11.20 4.62 3.21
N ASN A 82 -12.39 4.02 3.33
CA ASN A 82 -13.03 3.81 4.64
C ASN A 82 -12.34 2.69 5.44
N ALA A 83 -12.62 2.60 6.73
CA ALA A 83 -12.00 1.63 7.64
C ALA A 83 -12.17 0.17 7.19
N ARG A 84 -13.27 -0.17 6.52
CA ARG A 84 -13.52 -1.52 6.00
C ARG A 84 -12.60 -1.87 4.83
N ILE A 85 -12.37 -0.93 3.92
CA ILE A 85 -11.44 -1.10 2.79
C ILE A 85 -10.01 -1.17 3.32
N ARG A 86 -9.64 -0.30 4.26
CA ARG A 86 -8.34 -0.36 4.92
C ARG A 86 -8.16 -1.69 5.64
N GLY A 87 -9.14 -2.14 6.43
CA GLY A 87 -9.11 -3.45 7.09
C GLY A 87 -8.94 -4.62 6.12
N LEU A 88 -9.49 -4.53 4.90
CA LEU A 88 -9.31 -5.55 3.87
C LEU A 88 -7.86 -5.57 3.34
N SER A 89 -7.19 -4.41 3.22
CA SER A 89 -5.82 -4.36 2.71
C SER A 89 -4.83 -5.08 3.63
N HIS A 90 -5.08 -5.09 4.95
CA HIS A 90 -4.30 -5.90 5.91
C HIS A 90 -4.36 -7.39 5.54
N LEU A 91 -5.53 -7.91 5.17
CA LEU A 91 -5.68 -9.30 4.75
C LEU A 91 -5.01 -9.58 3.41
N CYS A 92 -5.15 -8.68 2.44
CA CYS A 92 -4.48 -8.83 1.15
C CYS A 92 -2.96 -8.89 1.32
N LEU A 93 -2.39 -8.09 2.23
CA LEU A 93 -0.96 -8.15 2.55
C LEU A 93 -0.56 -9.54 3.05
N VAL A 94 -1.34 -10.15 3.95
CA VAL A 94 -1.08 -11.52 4.43
C VAL A 94 -1.12 -12.53 3.29
N ILE A 95 -2.14 -12.45 2.41
CA ILE A 95 -2.27 -13.38 1.28
C ILE A 95 -1.09 -13.24 0.31
N PHE A 96 -0.67 -12.01 -0.03
CA PHE A 96 0.46 -11.80 -0.93
C PHE A 96 1.80 -12.27 -0.35
N ASN A 97 1.89 -12.44 0.97
CA ASN A 97 3.09 -12.92 1.66
C ASN A 97 2.96 -14.37 2.14
N SER A 98 1.90 -15.11 1.81
CA SER A 98 1.69 -16.47 2.30
C SER A 98 2.66 -17.50 1.72
N ASN A 99 3.53 -17.11 0.77
CA ASN A 99 4.53 -17.95 0.09
C ASN A 99 3.96 -19.27 -0.45
N GLU A 100 2.66 -19.32 -0.71
CA GLU A 100 1.97 -20.55 -1.10
C GLU A 100 2.40 -21.06 -2.49
N LEU A 101 3.09 -20.22 -3.27
CA LEU A 101 3.67 -20.56 -4.56
C LEU A 101 5.18 -20.83 -4.51
N ALA A 102 5.83 -20.72 -3.34
CA ALA A 102 7.27 -20.90 -3.20
C ALA A 102 7.71 -22.37 -3.15
N TYR A 103 6.77 -23.32 -3.07
CA TYR A 103 7.05 -24.75 -3.04
C TYR A 103 6.62 -25.41 -4.35
N LEU A 104 7.51 -25.34 -5.35
CA LEU A 104 7.50 -26.24 -6.51
C LEU A 104 8.66 -27.21 -6.31
N ASN A 105 8.36 -28.45 -5.89
CA ASN A 105 9.28 -29.59 -6.00
C ASN A 105 9.02 -30.30 -7.32
#